data_AF-A0A7X7L666-F1
#
_entry.id   AF-A0A7X7L666-F1
#
_cell.length_a   1.000
_cell.length_b   1.000
_cell.length_c   1.000
_cell.angle_alpha   90.00
_cell.angle_beta   90.00
_cell.angle_gamma   90.00
#
_symmetry.space_group_name_H-M   'P 1'
#
loop_
_entity.id
_entity.type
_entity.pdbx_description
1 polymer ?
#
loop_
_entity_poly.entity_id
_entity_poly.type
_entity_poly.pdbx_seq_one_letter_code
_entity_poly.pdbx_strand_id
1 'polypeptide(L)'
;MKSYEDIIIRPYITERTNEQAMEGRYTFMVAKKSTKVEIKQAVEKLFNVKVLKVNTVNYDGKEKRVGVHLGRTASFKKAIVSIDTNPQAESYLEKGGKVKTLAKKYKTSIEEFGVTPRQ
;
A
#
# COMPACT_ATOMS: atom_id res chain seq x y z
N MET A 1 18.83 3.44 11.19
CA MET A 1 17.42 3.76 10.88
C MET A 1 17.03 2.86 9.71
N LYS A 2 15.84 2.22 9.70
CA LYS A 2 15.41 1.45 8.53
C LYS A 2 14.98 2.41 7.42
N SER A 3 15.38 2.14 6.19
CA SER A 3 14.92 2.91 5.05
C SER A 3 13.48 2.54 4.68
N TYR A 4 12.73 3.46 4.07
CA TYR A 4 11.36 3.16 3.62
C TYR A 4 11.34 2.15 2.48
N GLU A 5 12.39 2.16 1.66
CA GLU A 5 12.63 1.25 0.54
C GLU A 5 12.82 -0.19 1.03
N ASP A 6 13.40 -0.40 2.22
CA ASP A 6 13.59 -1.74 2.79
C ASP A 6 12.28 -2.36 3.30
N ILE A 7 11.26 -1.53 3.56
CA ILE A 7 9.98 -1.97 4.10
C ILE A 7 9.10 -2.58 3.00
N ILE A 8 9.08 -1.96 1.82
CA ILE A 8 8.28 -2.41 0.67
C ILE A 8 9.19 -3.16 -0.30
N ILE A 9 9.01 -4.47 -0.39
CA ILE A 9 9.89 -5.32 -1.19
C ILE A 9 9.45 -5.31 -2.66
N ARG A 10 8.17 -5.56 -2.93
CA ARG A 10 7.60 -5.62 -4.29
C ARG A 10 6.07 -5.59 -4.29
N PRO A 11 5.41 -5.22 -5.41
CA PRO A 11 3.98 -5.44 -5.59
C PRO A 11 3.65 -6.95 -5.63
N TYR A 12 2.45 -7.30 -5.19
CA TYR A 12 1.92 -8.66 -5.23
C TYR A 12 0.72 -8.71 -6.18
N ILE A 13 0.97 -9.20 -7.39
CA ILE A 13 0.01 -9.18 -8.51
C ILE A 13 -0.56 -10.59 -8.72
N THR A 14 -1.89 -10.66 -8.67
CA THR A 14 -2.78 -11.80 -8.90
C THR A 14 -4.10 -11.26 -9.43
N GLU A 15 -4.96 -12.09 -10.03
CA GLU A 15 -6.27 -11.65 -10.54
C GLU A 15 -7.09 -10.91 -9.48
N ARG A 16 -7.20 -11.51 -8.28
CA ARG A 16 -7.91 -10.91 -7.15
C ARG A 16 -7.32 -9.57 -6.71
N THR A 17 -6.00 -9.43 -6.70
CA THR A 17 -5.38 -8.17 -6.25
C THR A 17 -5.51 -7.07 -7.30
N ASN A 18 -5.64 -7.43 -8.58
CA ASN A 18 -5.94 -6.46 -9.63
C ASN A 18 -7.37 -5.90 -9.47
N GLU A 19 -8.35 -6.77 -9.19
CA GLU A 19 -9.71 -6.34 -8.86
C GLU A 19 -9.70 -5.40 -7.63
N GLN A 20 -8.99 -5.77 -6.58
CA GLN A 20 -8.84 -4.92 -5.39
C GLN A 20 -8.14 -3.58 -5.71
N ALA A 21 -7.17 -3.57 -6.63
CA ALA A 21 -6.46 -2.35 -7.04
C ALA A 21 -7.39 -1.36 -7.76
N MET A 22 -8.36 -1.85 -8.55
CA MET A 22 -9.39 -1.01 -9.17
C MET A 22 -10.27 -0.30 -8.13
N GLU A 23 -10.44 -0.90 -6.96
CA GLU A 23 -11.12 -0.30 -5.81
C GLU A 23 -10.22 0.56 -4.91
N GLY A 24 -8.97 0.85 -5.31
CA GLY A 24 -8.02 1.62 -4.51
C GLY A 24 -7.36 0.83 -3.37
N ARG A 25 -7.37 -0.51 -3.44
CA ARG A 25 -6.74 -1.41 -2.47
C ARG A 25 -5.53 -2.12 -3.08
N TYR A 26 -4.33 -1.68 -2.73
CA TYR A 26 -3.07 -2.18 -3.29
C TYR A 26 -2.40 -3.21 -2.39
N THR A 27 -1.82 -4.26 -2.98
CA THR A 27 -1.21 -5.35 -2.22
C THR A 27 0.30 -5.44 -2.44
N PHE A 28 1.07 -5.38 -1.36
CA PHE A 28 2.53 -5.44 -1.37
C PHE A 28 3.05 -6.64 -0.61
N MET A 29 4.20 -7.15 -1.02
CA MET A 29 5.06 -7.95 -0.16
C MET A 29 5.99 -7.01 0.60
N VAL A 30 6.02 -7.18 1.92
CA VAL A 30 6.73 -6.29 2.84
C VAL A 30 7.67 -7.09 3.75
N ALA A 31 8.63 -6.39 4.36
CA ALA A 31 9.53 -6.99 5.33
C ALA A 31 8.75 -7.63 6.50
N LYS A 32 9.07 -8.86 6.89
CA LYS A 32 8.35 -9.58 7.97
C LYS A 32 8.35 -8.86 9.31
N LYS A 33 9.41 -8.09 9.58
CA LYS A 33 9.57 -7.38 10.85
C LYS A 33 8.91 -5.99 10.84
N SER A 34 8.27 -5.57 9.74
CA SER A 34 7.66 -4.23 9.68
C SER A 34 6.32 -4.17 10.39
N THR A 35 6.04 -3.03 11.02
CA THR A 35 4.74 -2.75 11.66
C THR A 35 3.78 -2.06 10.67
N LYS A 36 2.48 -2.03 10.98
CA LYS A 36 1.48 -1.35 10.13
C LYS A 36 1.75 0.15 9.99
N VAL A 37 2.29 0.79 11.05
CA VAL A 37 2.61 2.21 11.06
C VAL A 37 3.78 2.50 10.12
N GLU A 38 4.82 1.68 10.17
CA GLU A 38 5.98 1.77 9.28
C GLU A 38 5.57 1.58 7.80
N ILE A 39 4.73 0.57 7.52
CA ILE A 39 4.22 0.32 6.17
C ILE A 39 3.41 1.52 5.67
N LYS A 40 2.55 2.09 6.52
CA LYS A 40 1.77 3.29 6.18
C LYS A 40 2.70 4.44 5.77
N GLN A 41 3.67 4.76 6.61
CA GLN A 41 4.62 5.84 6.37
C GLN A 41 5.45 5.60 5.09
N ALA A 42 5.91 4.36 4.88
CA ALA A 42 6.66 4.00 3.68
C ALA A 42 5.84 4.19 2.40
N VAL A 43 4.59 3.72 2.38
CA VAL A 43 3.70 3.89 1.21
C VAL A 43 3.38 5.36 0.95
N GLU A 44 3.03 6.12 2.00
CA GLU A 44 2.73 7.55 1.85
C GLU A 44 3.94 8.33 1.31
N LYS A 45 5.16 7.99 1.74
CA LYS A 45 6.38 8.67 1.31
C LYS A 45 6.85 8.27 -0.09
N LEU A 46 6.85 6.97 -0.41
CA LEU A 46 7.36 6.48 -1.68
C LEU A 46 6.43 6.81 -2.85
N PHE A 47 5.12 6.73 -2.64
CA PHE A 47 4.14 6.89 -3.71
C PHE A 47 3.39 8.23 -3.67
N ASN A 48 3.64 9.08 -2.66
CA ASN A 48 2.96 10.36 -2.45
C ASN A 48 1.43 10.22 -2.48
N VAL A 49 0.91 9.18 -1.82
CA VAL A 49 -0.52 8.86 -1.68
C VAL A 49 -0.97 9.11 -0.25
N LYS A 50 -2.29 9.24 -0.03
CA LYS A 50 -2.86 9.24 1.31
C LYS A 50 -3.35 7.84 1.69
N VAL A 51 -2.84 7.26 2.78
CA VAL A 51 -3.24 5.92 3.22
C VAL A 51 -4.33 6.01 4.29
N LEU A 52 -5.45 5.35 4.01
CA LEU A 52 -6.59 5.24 4.92
C LEU A 52 -6.39 4.10 5.92
N LYS A 53 -6.05 2.91 5.41
CA LYS A 53 -6.00 1.68 6.22
C LYS A 53 -4.94 0.71 5.72
N VAL A 54 -4.32 -0.02 6.65
CA VAL A 54 -3.35 -1.08 6.36
C VAL A 54 -3.79 -2.38 7.03
N ASN A 55 -3.92 -3.42 6.22
CA ASN A 55 -4.17 -4.79 6.66
C ASN A 55 -2.93 -5.63 6.35
N THR A 56 -2.49 -6.45 7.30
CA THR A 56 -1.27 -7.27 7.13
C THR A 56 -1.55 -8.72 7.46
N VAL A 57 -0.96 -9.64 6.71
CA VAL A 57 -1.06 -11.09 6.92
C VAL A 57 0.33 -11.71 6.77
N ASN A 58 0.71 -12.59 7.70
CA ASN A 58 1.94 -13.38 7.59
C ASN A 58 1.62 -14.70 6.90
N TYR A 59 2.42 -15.08 5.90
CA TYR A 59 2.31 -16.35 5.20
C TYR A 59 3.57 -17.17 5.44
N ASP A 60 3.38 -18.38 5.94
CA ASP A 60 4.46 -19.33 6.10
C ASP A 60 4.91 -19.92 4.76
N GLY A 61 6.19 -20.28 4.73
CA GLY A 61 6.78 -20.95 3.60
C GLY A 61 6.13 -22.31 3.39
N LYS A 62 5.73 -22.62 2.16
CA LYS A 62 5.22 -23.95 1.82
C LYS A 62 6.38 -24.95 1.78
N GLU A 63 6.13 -26.16 2.25
CA GLU A 63 7.06 -27.27 2.04
C GLU A 63 7.11 -27.64 0.56
N LYS A 64 8.33 -27.82 0.07
CA LYS A 64 8.64 -28.16 -1.31
C LYS A 64 9.78 -29.17 -1.31
N ARG A 65 9.71 -30.12 -2.24
CA ARG A 65 10.74 -31.13 -2.44
C ARG A 65 11.37 -30.92 -3.81
N VAL A 66 12.69 -31.02 -3.86
CA VAL A 66 13.46 -31.06 -5.11
C VAL A 66 14.34 -32.31 -5.06
N GLY A 67 13.99 -33.32 -5.86
CA GLY A 67 14.61 -34.64 -5.79
C GLY A 67 14.45 -35.27 -4.40
N VAL A 68 15.58 -35.59 -3.75
CA VAL A 68 15.61 -36.17 -2.40
C VAL A 68 15.51 -35.14 -1.28
N HIS A 69 15.77 -33.87 -1.55
CA HIS A 69 15.82 -32.83 -0.52
C HIS A 69 14.44 -32.22 -0.26
N LEU A 70 14.03 -32.24 1.01
CA LEU A 70 12.84 -31.56 1.49
C LEU A 70 13.24 -30.20 2.08
N GLY A 71 12.62 -29.13 1.60
CA GLY A 71 12.88 -27.76 2.04
C GLY A 71 11.59 -26.96 2.14
N ARG A 72 11.71 -25.67 2.51
CA ARG A 72 10.58 -24.74 2.55
C ARG A 72 10.89 -23.50 1.75
N THR A 73 9.88 -22.97 1.06
CA THR A 73 9.98 -21.64 0.44
C THR A 73 10.13 -20.57 1.53
N ALA A 74 10.69 -19.41 1.17
CA ALA A 74 10.72 -18.28 2.10
C ALA A 74 9.31 -17.86 2.51
N SER A 75 9.06 -17.74 3.82
CA SER A 75 7.84 -17.07 4.31
C SER A 75 7.87 -15.59 3.91
N PHE A 76 6.72 -14.93 3.94
CA PHE A 76 6.61 -13.50 3.63
C PHE A 76 5.46 -12.84 4.37
N LYS A 77 5.49 -11.52 4.47
CA LYS A 77 4.36 -10.71 4.96
C LYS A 77 3.71 -10.01 3.77
N LYS A 78 2.39 -10.10 3.70
CA LYS A 78 1.55 -9.41 2.74
C LYS A 78 0.89 -8.21 3.42
N ALA A 79 0.92 -7.06 2.78
CA ALA A 79 0.24 -5.85 3.21
C ALA A 79 -0.77 -5.43 2.15
N ILE A 80 -2.04 -5.28 2.54
CA ILE A 80 -3.12 -4.72 1.73
C ILE A 80 -3.34 -3.31 2.24
N VAL A 81 -3.19 -2.32 1.37
CA VAL A 81 -3.18 -0.89 1.70
C VAL A 81 -4.31 -0.22 0.94
N SER A 82 -5.23 0.38 1.68
CA SER A 82 -6.31 1.19 1.13
C SER A 82 -5.86 2.64 1.07
N ILE A 83 -5.87 3.22 -0.12
CA ILE A 83 -5.59 4.62 -0.33
C ILE A 83 -6.87 5.44 -0.44
N ASP A 84 -6.74 6.75 -0.26
CA ASP A 84 -7.80 7.68 -0.55
C ASP A 84 -7.87 7.97 -2.06
N THR A 85 -8.99 7.61 -2.67
CA THR A 85 -9.26 7.83 -4.09
C THR A 85 -10.02 9.14 -4.34
N ASN A 86 -10.57 9.77 -3.30
CA ASN A 86 -11.39 10.98 -3.42
C ASN A 86 -10.81 12.13 -2.57
N PRO A 87 -9.89 12.93 -3.13
CA PRO A 87 -9.31 14.07 -2.43
C PRO A 87 -10.35 15.17 -2.24
N GLN A 88 -11.06 15.13 -1.11
CA GLN A 88 -11.93 16.21 -0.66
C GLN A 88 -11.10 17.38 -0.13
N ALA A 89 -11.44 18.60 -0.56
CA ALA A 89 -10.79 19.79 -0.05
C ALA A 89 -11.32 20.12 1.35
N GLU A 90 -10.42 20.33 2.31
CA GLU A 90 -10.82 20.80 3.64
C GLU A 90 -11.05 22.31 3.59
N SER A 91 -12.23 22.73 4.04
CA SER A 91 -12.63 24.14 4.14
C SER A 91 -12.57 24.60 5.60
N TYR A 92 -11.96 25.77 5.82
CA TYR A 92 -11.99 26.43 7.13
C TYR A 92 -12.46 27.87 6.97
N LEU A 93 -13.11 28.37 8.02
CA LEU A 93 -13.61 29.73 8.12
C LEU A 93 -12.56 30.60 8.80
N GLU A 94 -12.07 31.63 8.11
CA GLU A 94 -11.26 32.67 8.76
C GLU A 94 -12.14 33.73 9.43
N LYS A 95 -11.60 34.41 10.45
CA LYS A 95 -12.27 35.56 11.09
C LYS A 95 -12.57 36.61 10.01
N GLY A 96 -13.87 36.80 9.72
CA GLY A 96 -14.36 37.62 8.62
C GLY A 96 -15.27 36.88 7.62
N GLY A 97 -15.57 35.58 7.84
CA GLY A 97 -16.55 34.84 7.03
C GLY A 97 -16.03 34.38 5.67
N LYS A 98 -14.73 34.55 5.40
CA LYS A 98 -14.09 34.06 4.17
C LYS A 98 -13.74 32.58 4.34
N VAL A 99 -14.29 31.75 3.46
CA VAL A 99 -13.98 30.32 3.35
C VAL A 99 -12.67 30.19 2.56
N LYS A 100 -11.63 29.59 3.16
CA LYS A 100 -10.43 29.18 2.43
C LYS A 100 -10.41 27.67 2.25
N THR A 101 -10.01 27.27 1.05
CA THR A 101 -9.97 25.87 0.61
C THR A 101 -8.51 25.40 0.55
N LEU A 102 -8.14 24.35 1.30
CA LEU A 102 -6.84 23.69 1.17
C LEU A 102 -6.96 22.52 0.18
N ALA A 103 -6.32 22.63 -0.98
CA ALA A 103 -6.20 21.51 -1.91
C ALA A 103 -5.08 20.57 -1.45
N LYS A 104 -5.41 19.33 -1.07
CA LYS A 104 -4.41 18.29 -0.80
C LYS A 104 -3.87 17.75 -2.12
N LYS A 105 -2.54 17.77 -2.32
CA LYS A 105 -1.85 17.23 -3.50
C LYS A 105 -1.28 15.84 -3.19
N TYR A 106 -2.06 14.79 -3.38
CA TYR A 106 -1.57 13.40 -3.39
C TYR A 106 -2.09 12.66 -4.62
N LYS A 107 -1.37 11.61 -5.01
CA LYS A 107 -1.79 10.71 -6.09
C LYS A 107 -3.01 9.89 -5.64
N THR A 108 -3.93 9.65 -6.56
CA THR A 108 -5.14 8.82 -6.36
C THR A 108 -4.98 7.39 -6.88
N SER A 109 -3.83 7.07 -7.48
CA SER A 109 -3.47 5.74 -7.97
C SER A 109 -1.96 5.50 -7.86
N ILE A 110 -1.57 4.23 -7.78
CA ILE A 110 -0.18 3.79 -7.79
C ILE A 110 0.10 3.14 -9.15
N GLU A 111 0.88 3.83 -9.98
CA GLU A 111 1.14 3.47 -11.39
C GLU A 111 1.90 2.15 -11.54
N GLU A 112 2.76 1.77 -10.57
CA GLU A 112 3.51 0.51 -10.57
C GLU A 112 2.67 -0.78 -10.58
N PHE A 113 1.36 -0.71 -10.32
CA PHE A 113 0.47 -1.88 -10.45
C PHE A 113 -0.02 -2.11 -11.88
N GLY A 114 0.23 -1.20 -12.83
CA GLY A 114 -0.21 -1.32 -14.23
C GLY A 114 -1.73 -1.29 -14.41
N VAL A 115 -2.48 -0.95 -13.35
CA VAL A 115 -3.95 -0.84 -13.36
C VAL A 115 -4.30 0.62 -13.12
N THR A 116 -4.62 1.33 -14.20
CA THR A 116 -5.17 2.69 -14.12
C THR A 116 -6.70 2.57 -14.05
N PRO A 117 -7.37 3.17 -13.06
CA PRO A 117 -8.83 3.27 -13.08
C PRO A 117 -9.25 3.98 -14.37
N ARG A 118 -10.15 3.38 -15.17
CA ARG A 118 -10.81 4.13 -16.25
C ARG A 118 -11.64 5.23 -15.60
N GLN A 119 -11.41 6.47 -16.04
CA GLN A 119 -12.20 7.63 -15.63
C GLN A 119 -13.66 7.50 -16.08
#